data_AF-A0A534ZKK9-F1
#
_entry.id   AF-A0A534ZKK9-F1
#
_cell.length_a   1.000
_cell.length_b   1.000
_cell.length_c   1.000
_cell.angle_alpha   90.00
_cell.angle_beta   90.00
_cell.angle_gamma   90.00
#
_symmetry.space_group_name_H-M   'P 1'
#
loop_
_entity.id
_entity.type
_entity.pdbx_description
1 polymer ?
#
loop_
_entity_poly.entity_id
_entity_poly.type
_entity_poly.pdbx_seq_one_letter_code
_entity_poly.pdbx_strand_id
1 'polypeptide(L)'
;MRSFRIVTIGAGCLSAALALAAPPGPGQPFADDDPGCVPDTTEHRKCSETLAKAFATLVSGVSRCHDRQARAAFAGSPTDEEACETKVRIRFEARRDGVAAACSAAQLALAAAEETQLLDPSDARSLDAHNADAYCDASSGIAIDPTGDDAGWVPASPEALWCARSVAKNATKLAQAVLRCHAKMAYMFFAGRDFDEEGCEEFDPLNGRGARDQYSARVDKLVARGGCLPCLDGPHQETLAFDTVTAIDGDNGRLYPCP
;
A
#
# COMPACT_ATOMS: atom_id res chain seq x y z
N MET A 1 -72.49 9.60 15.31
CA MET A 1 -72.28 8.22 14.82
C MET A 1 -71.56 8.28 13.47
N ARG A 2 -70.24 8.07 13.47
CA ARG A 2 -69.43 7.82 12.27
C ARG A 2 -68.38 6.77 12.65
N SER A 3 -68.56 5.56 12.13
CA SER A 3 -67.67 4.43 12.35
C SER A 3 -66.35 4.63 11.63
N PHE A 4 -65.23 4.54 12.34
CA PHE A 4 -63.91 4.34 11.76
C PHE A 4 -63.66 2.84 11.61
N ARG A 5 -63.40 2.38 10.38
CA ARG A 5 -62.91 1.03 10.10
C ARG A 5 -61.38 1.04 10.18
N ILE A 6 -60.83 0.18 11.02
CA ILE A 6 -59.39 -0.09 11.12
C ILE A 6 -58.99 -0.93 9.90
N VAL A 7 -58.02 -0.43 9.12
CA VAL A 7 -57.35 -1.20 8.06
C VAL A 7 -56.04 -1.71 8.65
N THR A 8 -55.95 -3.01 8.88
CA THR A 8 -54.72 -3.71 9.26
C THR A 8 -53.87 -3.91 8.01
N ILE A 9 -52.74 -3.19 7.93
CA ILE A 9 -51.69 -3.45 6.94
C ILE A 9 -50.82 -4.55 7.51
N GLY A 10 -50.92 -5.75 6.94
CA GLY A 10 -50.02 -6.86 7.25
C GLY A 10 -48.62 -6.55 6.71
N ALA A 11 -47.67 -6.35 7.61
CA ALA A 11 -46.25 -6.28 7.27
C ALA A 11 -45.77 -7.71 6.93
N GLY A 12 -45.72 -8.03 5.64
CA GLY A 12 -45.03 -9.20 5.15
C GLY A 12 -43.52 -8.96 5.21
N CYS A 13 -42.83 -9.60 6.15
CA CYS A 13 -41.37 -9.72 6.10
C CYS A 13 -40.98 -10.52 4.85
N LEU A 14 -40.52 -9.85 3.79
CA LEU A 14 -39.72 -10.48 2.75
C LEU A 14 -38.34 -10.79 3.36
N SER A 15 -38.15 -12.01 3.83
CA SER A 15 -36.81 -12.55 4.07
C SER A 15 -36.18 -12.85 2.72
N ALA A 16 -35.49 -11.88 2.12
CA ALA A 16 -34.58 -12.14 1.03
C ALA A 16 -33.42 -12.98 1.60
N ALA A 17 -33.42 -14.28 1.31
CA ALA A 17 -32.24 -15.10 1.48
C ALA A 17 -31.19 -14.57 0.49
N LEU A 18 -30.29 -13.71 0.98
CA LEU A 18 -29.07 -13.37 0.26
C LEU A 18 -28.29 -14.68 0.13
N ALA A 19 -28.37 -15.29 -1.05
CA ALA A 19 -27.41 -16.31 -1.43
C ALA A 19 -26.05 -15.60 -1.50
N LEU A 20 -25.24 -15.76 -0.44
CA LEU A 20 -23.85 -15.35 -0.46
C LEU A 20 -23.21 -16.08 -1.64
N ALA A 21 -22.78 -15.33 -2.65
CA ALA A 21 -22.03 -15.90 -3.76
C ALA A 21 -20.82 -16.64 -3.19
N ALA A 22 -20.53 -17.84 -3.69
CA ALA A 22 -19.31 -18.53 -3.29
C ALA A 22 -18.10 -17.64 -3.67
N PRO A 23 -17.06 -17.55 -2.82
CA PRO A 23 -15.87 -16.77 -3.14
C PRO A 23 -15.24 -17.28 -4.45
N PRO A 24 -14.56 -16.42 -5.22
CA PRO A 24 -13.89 -16.84 -6.44
C PRO A 24 -12.89 -17.95 -6.13
N GLY A 25 -12.89 -19.00 -6.96
CA GLY A 25 -11.98 -20.13 -6.83
C GLY A 25 -10.67 -19.93 -7.58
N PRO A 26 -9.73 -20.89 -7.49
CA PRO A 26 -8.48 -20.86 -8.25
C PRO A 26 -8.69 -20.56 -9.75
N GLY A 27 -7.93 -19.60 -10.27
CA GLY A 27 -7.98 -19.13 -11.65
C GLY A 27 -9.17 -18.23 -12.01
N GLN A 28 -10.08 -17.96 -11.06
CA GLN A 28 -11.16 -17.00 -11.28
C GLN A 28 -10.70 -15.58 -10.94
N PRO A 29 -11.26 -14.54 -11.60
CA PRO A 29 -11.03 -13.16 -11.21
C PRO A 29 -11.37 -12.90 -9.75
N PHE A 30 -10.68 -11.95 -9.13
CA PHE A 30 -11.15 -11.39 -7.86
C PHE A 30 -12.54 -10.73 -8.06
N ALA A 31 -13.34 -10.67 -7.00
CA ALA A 31 -14.76 -10.32 -7.07
C ALA A 31 -15.03 -8.84 -6.72
N ASP A 32 -13.98 -8.10 -6.43
CA ASP A 32 -13.88 -6.72 -5.93
C ASP A 32 -13.26 -5.81 -7.03
N ASP A 33 -12.82 -4.62 -6.64
CA ASP A 33 -12.15 -3.65 -7.50
C ASP A 33 -10.65 -3.95 -7.71
N ASP A 34 -10.14 -5.00 -7.08
CA ASP A 34 -8.80 -5.52 -7.30
C ASP A 34 -8.67 -6.27 -8.64
N PRO A 35 -7.89 -5.78 -9.62
CA PRO A 35 -7.61 -6.53 -10.83
C PRO A 35 -6.82 -7.80 -10.52
N GLY A 36 -6.96 -8.80 -11.39
CA GLY A 36 -6.22 -10.06 -11.30
C GLY A 36 -7.11 -11.26 -11.00
N CYS A 37 -6.48 -12.38 -10.70
CA CYS A 37 -7.15 -13.65 -10.44
C CYS A 37 -6.57 -14.35 -9.22
N VAL A 38 -7.43 -15.10 -8.52
CA VAL A 38 -7.00 -16.06 -7.51
C VAL A 38 -6.00 -17.01 -8.14
N PRO A 39 -4.83 -17.28 -7.53
CA PRO A 39 -3.85 -18.22 -8.08
C PRO A 39 -4.49 -19.57 -8.43
N ASP A 40 -4.16 -20.13 -9.59
CA ASP A 40 -4.73 -21.38 -10.10
C ASP A 40 -4.06 -22.65 -9.52
N THR A 41 -2.86 -22.51 -8.97
CA THR A 41 -2.08 -23.60 -8.35
C THR A 41 -1.52 -23.22 -6.98
N THR A 42 -1.14 -24.23 -6.19
CA THR A 42 -0.48 -24.00 -4.90
C THR A 42 0.89 -23.34 -5.08
N GLU A 43 1.58 -23.68 -6.17
CA GLU A 43 2.88 -23.13 -6.57
C GLU A 43 2.74 -21.64 -6.90
N HIS A 44 1.83 -21.28 -7.82
CA HIS A 44 1.60 -19.89 -8.20
C HIS A 44 1.15 -19.05 -7.00
N ARG A 45 0.33 -19.60 -6.09
CA ARG A 45 -0.02 -18.92 -4.84
C ARG A 45 1.20 -18.63 -3.96
N LYS A 46 2.06 -19.64 -3.72
CA LYS A 46 3.30 -19.47 -2.94
C LYS A 46 4.26 -18.47 -3.60
N CYS A 47 4.28 -18.43 -4.93
CA CYS A 47 5.00 -17.43 -5.70
C CYS A 47 4.48 -16.02 -5.38
N SER A 48 3.18 -15.75 -5.59
CA SER A 48 2.59 -14.42 -5.31
C SER A 48 2.77 -14.00 -3.85
N GLU A 49 2.53 -14.88 -2.88
CA GLU A 49 2.75 -14.59 -1.44
C GLU A 49 4.21 -14.20 -1.15
N THR A 50 5.15 -14.87 -1.82
CA THR A 50 6.59 -14.58 -1.69
C THR A 50 6.96 -13.25 -2.34
N LEU A 51 6.43 -12.96 -3.53
CA LEU A 51 6.65 -11.71 -4.25
C LEU A 51 6.01 -10.52 -3.51
N ALA A 52 4.77 -10.64 -3.04
CA ALA A 52 4.11 -9.60 -2.24
C ALA A 52 4.94 -9.23 -0.99
N LYS A 53 5.48 -10.24 -0.29
CA LYS A 53 6.42 -10.00 0.83
C LYS A 53 7.74 -9.37 0.39
N ALA A 54 8.24 -9.72 -0.79
CA ALA A 54 9.45 -9.14 -1.35
C ALA A 54 9.23 -7.65 -1.67
N PHE A 55 8.13 -7.28 -2.32
CA PHE A 55 7.75 -5.88 -2.58
C PHE A 55 7.56 -5.10 -1.28
N ALA A 56 6.85 -5.65 -0.29
CA ALA A 56 6.73 -5.03 1.02
C ALA A 56 8.11 -4.75 1.67
N THR A 57 9.11 -5.58 1.37
CA THR A 57 10.50 -5.39 1.84
C THR A 57 11.27 -4.40 0.97
N LEU A 58 11.01 -4.35 -0.34
CA LEU A 58 11.55 -3.38 -1.29
C LEU A 58 11.13 -1.97 -0.90
N VAL A 59 9.82 -1.71 -0.80
CA VAL A 59 9.25 -0.41 -0.39
C VAL A 59 9.83 0.06 0.94
N SER A 60 9.87 -0.81 1.95
CA SER A 60 10.47 -0.45 3.25
C SER A 60 11.99 -0.31 3.20
N GLY A 61 12.67 -0.94 2.25
CA GLY A 61 14.12 -0.83 2.08
C GLY A 61 14.49 0.53 1.51
N VAL A 62 13.86 0.88 0.39
CA VAL A 62 13.99 2.15 -0.35
C VAL A 62 13.61 3.33 0.55
N SER A 63 12.43 3.30 1.19
CA SER A 63 12.03 4.37 2.14
C SER A 63 13.04 4.58 3.28
N ARG A 64 13.77 3.54 3.70
CA ARG A 64 14.85 3.70 4.69
C ARG A 64 16.13 4.30 4.10
N CYS A 65 16.39 4.09 2.81
CA CYS A 65 17.48 4.76 2.09
C CYS A 65 17.18 6.25 2.00
N HIS A 66 15.99 6.64 1.52
CA HIS A 66 15.51 8.02 1.53
C HIS A 66 15.53 8.67 2.93
N ASP A 67 15.08 7.96 3.98
CA ASP A 67 15.17 8.47 5.38
C ASP A 67 16.62 8.78 5.79
N ARG A 68 17.58 7.93 5.38
CA ARG A 68 19.00 8.17 5.68
C ARG A 68 19.53 9.36 4.91
N GLN A 69 19.20 9.46 3.63
CA GLN A 69 19.59 10.56 2.76
C GLN A 69 19.08 11.91 3.30
N ALA A 70 17.78 12.03 3.57
CA ALA A 70 17.19 13.24 4.10
C ALA A 70 17.81 13.66 5.44
N ARG A 71 18.11 12.70 6.32
CA ARG A 71 18.82 12.98 7.58
C ARG A 71 20.26 13.43 7.37
N ALA A 72 20.96 12.83 6.42
CA ALA A 72 22.34 13.16 6.11
C ALA A 72 22.43 14.57 5.51
N ALA A 73 21.52 14.89 4.57
CA ALA A 73 21.37 16.22 3.99
C ALA A 73 21.00 17.27 5.07
N PHE A 74 20.05 16.96 5.96
CA PHE A 74 19.71 17.84 7.09
C PHE A 74 20.90 18.10 8.03
N ALA A 75 21.76 17.11 8.23
CA ALA A 75 22.97 17.24 9.04
C ALA A 75 24.12 17.98 8.32
N GLY A 76 23.90 18.47 7.09
CA GLY A 76 24.93 19.14 6.29
C GLY A 76 25.97 18.18 5.71
N SER A 77 25.62 16.90 5.57
CA SER A 77 26.48 15.85 4.99
C SER A 77 25.67 15.01 4.01
N PRO A 78 25.17 15.59 2.90
CA PRO A 78 24.35 14.86 1.93
C PRO A 78 25.10 13.65 1.39
N THR A 79 24.37 12.56 1.21
CA THR A 79 24.90 11.31 0.67
C THR A 79 24.04 10.90 -0.51
N ASP A 80 24.68 10.54 -1.60
CA ASP A 80 24.05 9.75 -2.65
C ASP A 80 23.58 8.41 -2.05
N GLU A 81 22.29 8.13 -2.18
CA GLU A 81 21.69 6.96 -1.58
C GLU A 81 21.88 5.72 -2.47
N GLU A 82 22.12 5.83 -3.77
CA GLU A 82 21.97 4.80 -4.82
C GLU A 82 22.57 3.42 -4.51
N ALA A 83 23.70 3.41 -3.81
CA ALA A 83 24.36 2.18 -3.36
C ALA A 83 23.54 1.41 -2.29
N CYS A 84 22.64 2.10 -1.61
CA CYS A 84 21.65 1.60 -0.68
C CYS A 84 20.52 0.91 -1.44
N GLU A 85 19.87 1.62 -2.34
CA GLU A 85 18.78 1.09 -3.16
C GLU A 85 19.20 -0.06 -4.05
N THR A 86 20.39 0.01 -4.64
CA THR A 86 20.98 -1.12 -5.36
C THR A 86 21.06 -2.38 -4.49
N LYS A 87 21.37 -2.27 -3.19
CA LYS A 87 21.37 -3.42 -2.27
C LYS A 87 19.96 -3.91 -1.95
N VAL A 88 18.97 -3.03 -1.96
CA VAL A 88 17.56 -3.41 -1.76
C VAL A 88 17.06 -4.14 -3.01
N ARG A 89 17.32 -3.61 -4.21
CA ARG A 89 17.05 -4.22 -5.52
C ARG A 89 17.62 -5.64 -5.60
N ILE A 90 18.92 -5.81 -5.36
CA ILE A 90 19.59 -7.13 -5.37
C ILE A 90 18.90 -8.15 -4.44
N ARG A 91 18.37 -7.72 -3.28
CA ARG A 91 17.65 -8.62 -2.36
C ARG A 91 16.27 -9.01 -2.90
N PHE A 92 15.58 -8.08 -3.56
CA PHE A 92 14.33 -8.37 -4.24
C PHE A 92 14.56 -9.37 -5.38
N GLU A 93 15.52 -9.09 -6.27
CA GLU A 93 15.88 -9.96 -7.39
C GLU A 93 16.23 -11.37 -6.91
N ALA A 94 17.09 -11.48 -5.88
CA ALA A 94 17.44 -12.78 -5.29
C ALA A 94 16.20 -13.52 -4.74
N ARG A 95 15.20 -12.80 -4.24
CA ARG A 95 13.96 -13.41 -3.73
C ARG A 95 13.05 -13.87 -4.88
N ARG A 96 12.94 -13.07 -5.95
CA ARG A 96 12.23 -13.41 -7.19
C ARG A 96 12.84 -14.67 -7.83
N ASP A 97 14.15 -14.67 -8.02
CA ASP A 97 14.89 -15.79 -8.61
C ASP A 97 14.75 -17.06 -7.76
N GLY A 98 14.80 -16.91 -6.44
CA GLY A 98 14.63 -18.00 -5.48
C GLY A 98 13.25 -18.64 -5.47
N VAL A 99 12.22 -17.99 -6.03
CA VAL A 99 10.85 -18.54 -6.15
C VAL A 99 10.45 -18.86 -7.59
N ALA A 100 11.32 -18.62 -8.58
CA ALA A 100 10.99 -18.73 -10.00
C ALA A 100 10.41 -20.08 -10.42
N ALA A 101 10.87 -21.19 -9.82
CA ALA A 101 10.35 -22.53 -10.13
C ALA A 101 8.89 -22.75 -9.70
N ALA A 102 8.36 -21.92 -8.78
CA ALA A 102 6.97 -21.95 -8.35
C ALA A 102 6.10 -20.90 -9.06
N CYS A 103 6.69 -20.05 -9.90
CA CYS A 103 6.00 -18.94 -10.55
C CYS A 103 5.63 -19.29 -11.99
N SER A 104 4.53 -18.72 -12.48
CA SER A 104 4.26 -18.62 -13.91
C SER A 104 5.20 -17.62 -14.57
N ALA A 105 5.35 -17.73 -15.90
CA ALA A 105 6.13 -16.76 -16.67
C ALA A 105 5.56 -15.34 -16.55
N ALA A 106 4.23 -15.20 -16.48
CA ALA A 106 3.56 -13.92 -16.31
C ALA A 106 3.86 -13.29 -14.94
N GLN A 107 3.82 -14.08 -13.86
CA GLN A 107 4.16 -13.60 -12.51
C GLN A 107 5.58 -13.04 -12.44
N LEU A 108 6.55 -13.74 -13.04
CA LEU A 108 7.94 -13.27 -13.06
C LEU A 108 8.13 -12.01 -13.91
N ALA A 109 7.50 -11.96 -15.09
CA ALA A 109 7.60 -10.83 -15.99
C ALA A 109 6.98 -9.55 -15.39
N LEU A 110 5.77 -9.67 -14.82
CA LEU A 110 5.07 -8.55 -14.20
C LEU A 110 5.76 -8.09 -12.92
N ALA A 111 6.27 -9.00 -12.09
CA ALA A 111 7.06 -8.62 -10.92
C ALA A 111 8.36 -7.90 -11.28
N ALA A 112 9.03 -8.28 -12.38
CA ALA A 112 10.22 -7.58 -12.88
C ALA A 112 9.88 -6.20 -13.46
N ALA A 113 8.76 -6.08 -14.16
CA ALA A 113 8.28 -4.80 -14.68
C ALA A 113 7.89 -3.84 -13.55
N GLU A 114 7.23 -4.34 -12.51
CA GLU A 114 6.88 -3.56 -11.33
C GLU A 114 8.09 -3.10 -10.54
N GLU A 115 9.06 -3.98 -10.29
CA GLU A 115 10.34 -3.60 -9.69
C GLU A 115 11.03 -2.48 -10.50
N THR A 116 11.05 -2.62 -11.82
CA THR A 116 11.69 -1.64 -12.71
C THR A 116 10.99 -0.29 -12.59
N GLN A 117 9.66 -0.26 -12.59
CA GLN A 117 8.88 0.95 -12.46
C GLN A 117 9.04 1.63 -11.09
N LEU A 118 8.98 0.85 -10.01
CA LEU A 118 9.11 1.39 -8.64
C LEU A 118 10.49 1.98 -8.35
N LEU A 119 11.51 1.61 -9.13
CA LEU A 119 12.89 2.06 -9.00
C LEU A 119 13.36 2.89 -10.20
N ASP A 120 12.44 3.39 -11.03
CA ASP A 120 12.77 4.28 -12.14
C ASP A 120 12.68 5.74 -11.65
N PRO A 121 13.79 6.47 -11.50
CA PRO A 121 13.76 7.85 -11.00
C PRO A 121 12.99 8.81 -11.91
N SER A 122 12.66 8.39 -13.15
CA SER A 122 11.87 9.18 -14.10
C SER A 122 10.37 8.86 -14.09
N ASP A 123 9.93 7.80 -13.41
CA ASP A 123 8.52 7.43 -13.33
C ASP A 123 7.84 8.16 -12.16
N ALA A 124 6.68 8.78 -12.43
CA ALA A 124 5.93 9.51 -11.40
C ALA A 124 5.36 8.61 -10.29
N ARG A 125 5.32 7.29 -10.50
CA ARG A 125 4.92 6.27 -9.52
C ARG A 125 6.11 5.61 -8.82
N SER A 126 7.34 6.04 -9.13
CA SER A 126 8.51 5.48 -8.48
C SER A 126 8.55 5.86 -7.00
N LEU A 127 9.27 5.07 -6.23
CA LEU A 127 9.47 5.35 -4.81
C LEU A 127 10.24 6.66 -4.60
N ASP A 128 11.09 7.03 -5.56
CA ASP A 128 11.89 8.26 -5.54
C ASP A 128 11.01 9.48 -5.77
N ALA A 129 10.03 9.39 -6.68
CA ALA A 129 9.01 10.40 -6.87
C ALA A 129 8.13 10.57 -5.62
N HIS A 130 7.71 9.44 -5.03
CA HIS A 130 6.91 9.42 -3.80
C HIS A 130 7.66 9.93 -2.56
N ASN A 131 8.99 10.08 -2.60
CA ASN A 131 9.75 10.69 -1.51
C ASN A 131 9.27 12.14 -1.21
N ALA A 132 8.82 12.87 -2.24
CA ALA A 132 8.28 14.21 -2.10
C ALA A 132 6.98 14.28 -1.27
N ASP A 133 6.23 13.18 -1.15
CA ASP A 133 4.99 13.15 -0.36
C ASP A 133 5.27 13.39 1.12
N ALA A 134 6.41 12.90 1.62
CA ALA A 134 6.85 13.12 3.00
C ALA A 134 7.76 14.34 3.16
N TYR A 135 8.56 14.65 2.13
CA TYR A 135 9.55 15.74 2.16
C TYR A 135 9.12 16.91 1.25
N CYS A 136 7.88 17.34 1.43
CA CYS A 136 7.17 18.29 0.56
C CYS A 136 7.54 19.77 0.74
N ASP A 137 8.26 20.14 1.80
CA ASP A 137 8.46 21.55 2.17
C ASP A 137 9.77 22.15 1.65
N ALA A 138 9.65 22.99 0.64
CA ALA A 138 10.76 23.69 0.00
C ALA A 138 11.35 24.86 0.81
N SER A 139 10.90 25.11 2.05
CA SER A 139 11.32 26.28 2.83
C SER A 139 12.84 26.36 3.11
N SER A 140 13.55 25.23 3.08
CA SER A 140 15.02 25.21 3.19
C SER A 140 15.73 25.69 1.92
N GLY A 141 15.07 25.61 0.76
CA GLY A 141 15.66 25.85 -0.56
C GLY A 141 16.69 24.81 -0.99
N ILE A 142 16.81 23.68 -0.28
CA ILE A 142 17.79 22.63 -0.55
C ILE A 142 17.04 21.35 -0.93
N ALA A 143 17.22 20.88 -2.17
CA ALA A 143 16.72 19.58 -2.60
C ALA A 143 17.37 18.45 -1.79
N ILE A 144 16.63 17.38 -1.48
CA ILE A 144 17.18 16.21 -0.78
C ILE A 144 18.31 15.60 -1.60
N ASP A 145 18.07 15.46 -2.89
CA ASP A 145 19.03 15.03 -3.87
C ASP A 145 19.26 16.11 -4.95
N PRO A 146 20.47 16.68 -5.02
CA PRO A 146 20.81 17.65 -6.06
C PRO A 146 20.94 17.05 -7.48
N THR A 147 21.10 15.73 -7.65
CA THR A 147 21.09 15.12 -9.00
C THR A 147 19.67 15.03 -9.55
N GLY A 148 18.68 14.99 -8.66
CA GLY A 148 17.26 15.10 -8.96
C GLY A 148 16.59 13.75 -9.15
N ASP A 149 17.26 12.68 -8.73
CA ASP A 149 16.77 11.31 -8.77
C ASP A 149 15.71 11.14 -7.65
N ASP A 150 16.01 11.61 -6.43
CA ASP A 150 15.07 11.62 -5.31
C ASP A 150 14.30 12.93 -5.16
N ALA A 151 12.97 12.86 -5.25
CA ALA A 151 12.13 14.03 -5.14
C ALA A 151 12.03 14.54 -3.69
N GLY A 152 11.87 15.85 -3.54
CA GLY A 152 11.61 16.50 -2.25
C GLY A 152 12.73 17.38 -1.72
N TRP A 153 12.53 17.91 -0.51
CA TRP A 153 13.31 18.99 0.07
C TRP A 153 13.79 18.65 1.47
N VAL A 154 15.02 19.08 1.77
CA VAL A 154 15.59 18.93 3.11
C VAL A 154 14.72 19.73 4.09
N PRO A 155 14.17 19.13 5.16
CA PRO A 155 13.33 19.86 6.10
C PRO A 155 14.09 21.02 6.76
N ALA A 156 13.46 22.18 6.94
CA ALA A 156 14.14 23.36 7.48
C ALA A 156 14.34 23.36 9.01
N SER A 157 13.75 22.42 9.73
CA SER A 157 13.86 22.31 11.19
C SER A 157 13.87 20.85 11.68
N PRO A 158 14.36 20.60 12.91
CA PRO A 158 14.29 19.26 13.52
C PRO A 158 12.86 18.72 13.66
N GLU A 159 11.89 19.60 13.94
CA GLU A 159 10.48 19.25 14.08
C GLU A 159 9.89 18.83 12.73
N ALA A 160 10.18 19.60 11.68
CA ALA A 160 9.78 19.28 10.31
C ALA A 160 10.39 17.95 9.86
N LEU A 161 11.69 17.74 10.11
CA LEU A 161 12.36 16.47 9.82
C LEU A 161 11.72 15.31 10.58
N TRP A 162 11.41 15.49 11.86
CA TRP A 162 10.76 14.44 12.64
C TRP A 162 9.37 14.08 12.08
N CYS A 163 8.57 15.08 11.70
CA CYS A 163 7.25 14.84 11.12
C CYS A 163 7.36 14.11 9.76
N ALA A 164 8.14 14.64 8.81
CA ALA A 164 8.35 14.06 7.49
C ALA A 164 8.73 12.57 7.57
N ARG A 165 9.74 12.26 8.39
CA ARG A 165 10.19 10.88 8.63
C ARG A 165 9.11 9.98 9.22
N SER A 166 8.24 10.55 10.06
CA SER A 166 7.13 9.82 10.67
C SER A 166 6.03 9.54 9.66
N VAL A 167 5.73 10.50 8.77
CA VAL A 167 4.79 10.31 7.65
C VAL A 167 5.31 9.24 6.69
N ALA A 168 6.53 9.35 6.19
CA ALA A 168 7.15 8.34 5.30
C ALA A 168 7.07 6.92 5.89
N LYS A 169 7.39 6.80 7.19
CA LYS A 169 7.31 5.53 7.92
C LYS A 169 5.87 5.01 8.07
N ASN A 170 4.91 5.89 8.27
CA ASN A 170 3.50 5.50 8.37
C ASN A 170 2.96 5.06 7.00
N ALA A 171 3.28 5.77 5.92
CA ALA A 171 2.91 5.42 4.55
C ALA A 171 3.51 4.07 4.15
N THR A 172 4.80 3.84 4.44
CA THR A 172 5.44 2.52 4.25
C THR A 172 4.69 1.40 4.98
N LYS A 173 4.23 1.64 6.22
CA LYS A 173 3.48 0.63 6.97
C LYS A 173 2.09 0.36 6.40
N LEU A 174 1.45 1.38 5.84
CA LEU A 174 0.19 1.27 5.13
C LEU A 174 0.37 0.41 3.89
N ALA A 175 1.31 0.75 3.00
CA ALA A 175 1.62 -0.04 1.81
C ALA A 175 1.92 -1.51 2.14
N GLN A 176 2.70 -1.76 3.19
CA GLN A 176 2.97 -3.12 3.65
C GLN A 176 1.73 -3.84 4.20
N ALA A 177 0.75 -3.12 4.74
CA ALA A 177 -0.47 -3.69 5.29
C ALA A 177 -1.46 -4.06 4.19
N VAL A 178 -1.65 -3.18 3.21
CA VAL A 178 -2.43 -3.40 1.97
C VAL A 178 -1.90 -4.63 1.22
N LEU A 179 -0.60 -4.68 0.91
CA LEU A 179 0.03 -5.88 0.31
C LEU A 179 -0.18 -7.19 1.12
N ARG A 180 -0.40 -7.11 2.44
CA ARG A 180 -0.74 -8.28 3.27
C ARG A 180 -2.23 -8.63 3.20
N CYS A 181 -3.10 -7.65 3.02
CA CYS A 181 -4.54 -7.85 2.81
C CYS A 181 -4.76 -8.55 1.47
N HIS A 182 -4.22 -8.05 0.36
CA HIS A 182 -4.21 -8.74 -0.94
C HIS A 182 -3.67 -10.18 -0.88
N ALA A 183 -2.53 -10.40 -0.20
CA ALA A 183 -1.99 -11.76 -0.02
C ALA A 183 -2.89 -12.68 0.80
N LYS A 184 -3.60 -12.12 1.78
CA LYS A 184 -4.56 -12.87 2.59
C LYS A 184 -5.84 -13.16 1.81
N MET A 185 -6.33 -12.21 1.00
CA MET A 185 -7.43 -12.42 0.07
C MET A 185 -7.13 -13.58 -0.86
N ALA A 186 -6.02 -13.50 -1.61
CA ALA A 186 -5.61 -14.54 -2.55
C ALA A 186 -5.50 -15.91 -1.88
N TYR A 187 -4.95 -15.99 -0.67
CA TYR A 187 -4.89 -17.22 0.10
C TYR A 187 -6.27 -17.76 0.50
N MET A 188 -7.15 -16.89 1.01
CA MET A 188 -8.46 -17.27 1.53
C MET A 188 -9.36 -17.76 0.39
N PHE A 189 -9.43 -17.03 -0.72
CA PHE A 189 -10.17 -17.43 -1.91
C PHE A 189 -9.62 -18.72 -2.52
N PHE A 190 -8.30 -18.88 -2.60
CA PHE A 190 -7.69 -20.15 -3.00
C PHE A 190 -8.13 -21.33 -2.10
N ALA A 191 -8.29 -21.08 -0.81
CA ALA A 191 -8.76 -22.07 0.16
C ALA A 191 -10.30 -22.25 0.17
N GLY A 192 -11.03 -21.60 -0.74
CA GLY A 192 -12.49 -21.63 -0.81
C GLY A 192 -13.16 -20.95 0.38
N ARG A 193 -12.50 -19.96 0.98
CA ARG A 193 -12.99 -19.20 2.14
C ARG A 193 -13.18 -17.76 1.75
N ASP A 194 -14.24 -17.17 2.27
CA ASP A 194 -14.52 -15.76 2.07
C ASP A 194 -13.53 -14.88 2.85
N PHE A 195 -13.31 -13.66 2.35
CA PHE A 195 -12.43 -12.68 2.96
C PHE A 195 -12.90 -11.28 2.59
N ASP A 196 -13.13 -10.46 3.63
CA ASP A 196 -13.43 -9.04 3.49
C ASP A 196 -12.09 -8.29 3.33
N GLU A 197 -11.69 -8.13 2.07
CA GLU A 197 -10.49 -7.42 1.63
C GLU A 197 -10.59 -5.94 2.05
N GLU A 198 -11.65 -5.28 1.61
CA GLU A 198 -11.96 -3.88 1.91
C GLU A 198 -11.95 -3.58 3.42
N GLY A 199 -12.51 -4.49 4.22
CA GLY A 199 -12.44 -4.38 5.68
C GLY A 199 -11.03 -4.54 6.26
N CYS A 200 -10.14 -5.26 5.58
CA CYS A 200 -8.72 -5.37 5.92
C CYS A 200 -7.94 -4.09 5.59
N GLU A 201 -8.24 -3.45 4.47
CA GLU A 201 -7.48 -2.32 3.95
C GLU A 201 -7.99 -0.98 4.47
N GLU A 202 -9.28 -0.73 4.33
CA GLU A 202 -9.89 0.56 4.62
C GLU A 202 -10.38 0.62 6.07
N PHE A 203 -11.44 -0.14 6.36
CA PHE A 203 -12.17 -0.02 7.62
C PHE A 203 -12.67 -1.36 8.13
N ASP A 204 -12.12 -1.83 9.27
CA ASP A 204 -12.62 -3.04 9.94
C ASP A 204 -13.73 -2.63 10.92
N PRO A 205 -15.03 -2.84 10.60
CA PRO A 205 -16.12 -2.43 11.48
C PRO A 205 -16.15 -3.17 12.82
N LEU A 206 -15.46 -4.31 12.92
CA LEU A 206 -15.47 -5.15 14.12
C LEU A 206 -14.40 -4.70 15.12
N ASN A 207 -13.23 -4.27 14.64
CA ASN A 207 -12.10 -3.98 15.51
C ASN A 207 -11.43 -2.62 15.30
N GLY A 208 -11.76 -1.87 14.25
CA GLY A 208 -11.05 -0.63 13.87
C GLY A 208 -9.57 -0.89 13.59
N ARG A 209 -9.28 -2.00 12.90
CA ARG A 209 -7.92 -2.51 12.64
C ARG A 209 -7.59 -2.62 11.16
N GLY A 210 -8.39 -2.03 10.28
CA GLY A 210 -8.04 -1.87 8.86
C GLY A 210 -6.66 -1.20 8.70
N ALA A 211 -6.01 -1.39 7.56
CA ALA A 211 -4.72 -0.79 7.28
C ALA A 211 -4.77 0.74 7.41
N ARG A 212 -5.79 1.36 6.82
CA ARG A 212 -6.07 2.79 6.87
C ARG A 212 -6.57 3.23 8.25
N ASP A 213 -7.45 2.49 8.93
CA ASP A 213 -7.80 2.75 10.35
C ASP A 213 -6.54 2.96 11.21
N GLN A 214 -5.58 2.05 11.07
CA GLN A 214 -4.34 2.12 11.84
C GLN A 214 -3.44 3.27 11.37
N TYR A 215 -3.49 3.63 10.09
CA TYR A 215 -2.78 4.80 9.56
C TYR A 215 -3.38 6.09 10.13
N SER A 216 -4.70 6.28 10.05
CA SER A 216 -5.39 7.46 10.59
C SER A 216 -5.17 7.62 12.09
N ALA A 217 -5.19 6.51 12.85
CA ALA A 217 -4.83 6.54 14.27
C ALA A 217 -3.36 6.97 14.54
N ARG A 218 -2.46 6.84 13.56
CA ARG A 218 -1.08 7.37 13.62
C ARG A 218 -1.03 8.83 13.17
N VAL A 219 -1.82 9.23 12.17
CA VAL A 219 -2.00 10.62 11.77
C VAL A 219 -2.47 11.46 12.95
N ASP A 220 -3.52 11.04 13.65
CA ASP A 220 -4.05 11.73 14.84
C ASP A 220 -2.98 11.93 15.91
N LYS A 221 -2.20 10.89 16.21
CA LYS A 221 -1.10 10.96 17.19
C LYS A 221 0.01 11.89 16.73
N LEU A 222 0.29 11.92 15.43
CA LEU A 222 1.32 12.76 14.84
C LEU A 222 0.90 14.24 14.89
N VAL A 223 -0.30 14.54 14.43
CA VAL A 223 -0.88 15.89 14.43
C VAL A 223 -1.05 16.42 15.86
N ALA A 224 -1.54 15.59 16.79
CA ALA A 224 -1.69 15.98 18.19
C ALA A 224 -0.36 16.30 18.88
N ARG A 225 0.75 15.72 18.41
CA ARG A 225 2.10 16.05 18.91
C ARG A 225 2.60 17.40 18.38
N GLY A 226 2.07 17.87 17.26
CA GLY A 226 2.48 19.11 16.61
C GLY A 226 3.85 19.02 15.92
N GLY A 227 4.22 20.09 15.21
CA GLY A 227 5.49 20.18 14.48
C GLY A 227 5.43 19.69 13.02
N CYS A 228 4.28 19.20 12.57
CA CYS A 228 4.02 18.96 11.15
C CYS A 228 3.73 20.27 10.43
N LEU A 229 4.27 20.38 9.22
CA LEU A 229 4.10 21.51 8.32
C LEU A 229 2.73 21.41 7.62
N PRO A 230 2.22 22.50 7.01
CA PRO A 230 0.94 22.47 6.30
C PRO A 230 0.84 21.40 5.22
N CYS A 231 1.94 21.07 4.52
CA CYS A 231 1.95 20.02 3.50
C CYS A 231 1.89 18.59 4.09
N LEU A 232 1.93 18.44 5.42
CA LEU A 232 1.81 17.18 6.17
C LEU A 232 0.76 17.30 7.27
N ASP A 233 -0.27 18.12 7.09
CA ASP A 233 -1.39 18.16 8.03
C ASP A 233 -2.23 16.86 7.95
N GLY A 234 -3.25 16.76 8.81
CA GLY A 234 -4.13 15.58 8.84
C GLY A 234 -4.76 15.29 7.47
N PRO A 235 -5.47 16.24 6.86
CA PRO A 235 -6.05 16.08 5.53
C PRO A 235 -5.07 15.60 4.46
N HIS A 236 -3.87 16.19 4.35
CA HIS A 236 -2.88 15.76 3.35
C HIS A 236 -2.41 14.33 3.60
N GLN A 237 -2.19 13.94 4.86
CA GLN A 237 -1.80 12.57 5.20
C GLN A 237 -2.92 11.56 4.87
N GLU A 238 -4.19 11.93 5.04
CA GLU A 238 -5.33 11.07 4.67
C GLU A 238 -5.50 10.93 3.16
N THR A 239 -5.22 11.99 2.39
CA THR A 239 -5.12 11.89 0.91
C THR A 239 -4.00 10.94 0.50
N LEU A 240 -2.81 11.08 1.09
CA LEU A 240 -1.69 10.17 0.85
C LEU A 240 -2.07 8.72 1.16
N ALA A 241 -2.84 8.49 2.22
CA ALA A 241 -3.30 7.15 2.57
C ALA A 241 -4.22 6.55 1.48
N PHE A 242 -5.20 7.33 1.04
CA PHE A 242 -6.11 6.93 -0.03
C PHE A 242 -5.36 6.64 -1.33
N ASP A 243 -4.48 7.56 -1.76
CA ASP A 243 -3.70 7.40 -2.98
C ASP A 243 -2.77 6.17 -2.90
N THR A 244 -2.21 5.88 -1.72
CA THR A 244 -1.38 4.68 -1.49
C THR A 244 -2.18 3.40 -1.65
N VAL A 245 -3.40 3.33 -1.08
CA VAL A 245 -4.28 2.16 -1.19
C VAL A 245 -4.67 1.96 -2.66
N THR A 246 -5.27 2.98 -3.28
CA THR A 246 -5.69 2.95 -4.69
C THR A 246 -4.57 2.56 -5.66
N ALA A 247 -3.35 3.02 -5.43
CA ALA A 247 -2.21 2.67 -6.28
C ALA A 247 -1.87 1.17 -6.21
N ILE A 248 -1.89 0.59 -5.00
CA ILE A 248 -1.55 -0.81 -4.78
C ILE A 248 -2.69 -1.72 -5.28
N ASP A 249 -3.95 -1.34 -5.06
CA ASP A 249 -5.12 -2.06 -5.58
C ASP A 249 -5.05 -2.12 -7.10
N GLY A 250 -4.84 -0.96 -7.75
CA GLY A 250 -4.69 -0.87 -9.20
C GLY A 250 -3.57 -1.76 -9.78
N ASP A 251 -2.57 -2.11 -8.97
CA ASP A 251 -1.45 -2.98 -9.34
C ASP A 251 -1.60 -4.44 -8.87
N ASN A 252 -2.68 -4.81 -8.18
CA ASN A 252 -2.88 -6.17 -7.65
C ASN A 252 -2.72 -7.26 -8.73
N GLY A 253 -3.20 -6.98 -9.96
CA GLY A 253 -3.06 -7.87 -11.11
C GLY A 253 -1.62 -8.16 -11.54
N ARG A 254 -0.64 -7.35 -11.13
CA ARG A 254 0.79 -7.61 -11.36
C ARG A 254 1.32 -8.74 -10.49
N LEU A 255 0.81 -8.85 -9.26
CA LEU A 255 1.14 -9.93 -8.33
C LEU A 255 0.30 -11.19 -8.58
N TYR A 256 -0.93 -11.02 -9.07
CA TYR A 256 -1.90 -12.08 -9.28
C TYR A 256 -2.45 -12.09 -10.72
N PRO A 257 -1.59 -12.31 -11.73
CA PRO A 257 -2.04 -12.37 -13.12
C PRO A 257 -2.98 -13.54 -13.36
N CYS A 258 -3.98 -13.32 -14.21
CA CYS A 258 -4.87 -14.38 -14.66
C CYS A 258 -4.14 -15.39 -15.58
N PRO A 259 -4.43 -16.71 -15.46
CA PRO A 259 -3.82 -17.76 -16.28
C PRO A 259 -4.08 -17.63 -17.80
#